data_AF-A0A8H5VWB6-F1
#
_entry.id   AF-A0A8H5VWB6-F1
#
_cell.length_a   1.000
_cell.length_b   1.000
_cell.length_c   1.000
_cell.angle_alpha   90.00
_cell.angle_beta   90.00
_cell.angle_gamma   90.00
#
_symmetry.space_group_name_H-M   'P 1'
#
loop_
_entity.id
_entity.type
_entity.pdbx_description
1 polymer ?
#
loop_
_entity_poly.entity_id
_entity_poly.type
_entity_poly.pdbx_seq_one_letter_code
_entity_poly.pdbx_strand_id
1 'polypeptide(L)'
;MLQHYFESKRYIQRSHLEAELPGTLLQDALAVANYPPKDRRLHIMKWSEGQLPNPFVHRDLAAIDRLDRIYTQLEIYIEDYITKATSIYPPRAYMCIPSPGSYVDQLQFRGHPIGIDILKLDSLTDLERNRLFRAFFRYELTSKTYGEEVSELVTSTFQNLSHGEAEALRCVRHYMKDLNGAVFAHHANTQLPNMPVKPGAEKANLGPDGGSRFPDNIWFSPNAFLKPAFDRELVPHRRQGMSDTVDG
;
A
#
# COMPACT_ATOMS: atom_id res chain seq x y z
N MET A 1 30.18 25.04 -5.70
CA MET A 1 29.81 23.74 -6.31
C MET A 1 28.75 23.02 -5.48
N LEU A 2 29.03 22.59 -4.23
CA LEU A 2 28.09 21.87 -3.38
C LEU A 2 26.80 22.66 -3.06
N GLN A 3 26.92 23.95 -2.76
CA GLN A 3 25.77 24.81 -2.46
C GLN A 3 24.81 24.96 -3.65
N HIS A 4 25.35 25.22 -4.85
CA HIS A 4 24.56 25.27 -6.08
C HIS A 4 23.87 23.93 -6.38
N TYR A 5 24.50 22.81 -6.07
CA TYR A 5 23.87 21.49 -6.19
C TYR A 5 22.67 21.36 -5.26
N PHE A 6 22.78 21.75 -3.99
CA PHE A 6 21.66 21.67 -3.05
C PHE A 6 20.51 22.61 -3.41
N GLU A 7 20.84 23.83 -3.86
CA GLU A 7 19.84 24.80 -4.33
C GLU A 7 19.10 24.27 -5.56
N SER A 8 19.83 23.72 -6.53
CA SER A 8 19.26 23.10 -7.72
C SER A 8 18.38 21.89 -7.39
N LYS A 9 18.86 20.97 -6.53
CA LYS A 9 18.10 19.80 -6.10
C LYS A 9 16.77 20.20 -5.44
N ARG A 10 16.80 21.17 -4.53
CA ARG A 10 15.59 21.67 -3.86
C ARG A 10 14.62 22.32 -4.83
N TYR A 11 15.14 23.07 -5.79
CA TYR A 11 14.32 23.68 -6.83
C TYR A 11 13.61 22.63 -7.69
N ILE A 12 14.33 21.60 -8.13
CA ILE A 12 13.79 20.50 -8.94
C ILE A 12 12.71 19.73 -8.15
N GLN A 13 13.03 19.29 -6.93
CA GLN A 13 12.10 18.56 -6.05
C GLN A 13 10.81 19.35 -5.83
N ARG A 14 10.93 20.64 -5.48
CA ARG A 14 9.78 21.52 -5.30
C ARG A 14 8.95 21.60 -6.57
N SER A 15 9.58 21.90 -7.71
CA SER A 15 8.88 22.10 -8.98
C SER A 15 8.15 20.84 -9.42
N HIS A 16 8.77 19.67 -9.21
CA HIS A 16 8.17 18.37 -9.47
C HIS A 16 6.93 18.14 -8.59
N LEU A 17 7.04 18.28 -7.26
CA LEU A 17 5.91 18.06 -6.35
C LEU A 17 4.77 19.06 -6.57
N GLU A 18 5.09 20.31 -6.91
CA GLU A 18 4.09 21.35 -7.20
C GLU A 18 3.28 21.01 -8.48
N ALA A 19 3.90 20.34 -9.45
CA ALA A 19 3.23 19.85 -10.65
C ALA A 19 2.42 18.57 -10.39
N GLU A 20 2.96 17.64 -9.60
CA GLU A 20 2.37 16.31 -9.33
C GLU A 20 1.23 16.34 -8.29
N LEU A 21 1.13 17.40 -7.48
CA LEU A 21 0.11 17.52 -6.43
C LEU A 21 -0.82 18.72 -6.68
N PRO A 22 -1.69 18.69 -7.71
CA PRO A 22 -2.56 19.81 -8.02
C PRO A 22 -3.73 19.94 -7.02
N GLY A 23 -4.07 21.20 -6.69
CA GLY A 23 -5.31 21.57 -6.02
C GLY A 23 -5.57 20.80 -4.72
N THR A 24 -6.71 20.11 -4.65
CA THR A 24 -7.12 19.37 -3.44
C THR A 24 -6.31 18.10 -3.18
N LEU A 25 -5.52 17.62 -4.15
CA LEU A 25 -4.62 16.48 -3.92
C LEU A 25 -3.49 16.85 -2.95
N LEU A 26 -2.99 18.09 -3.06
CA LEU A 26 -1.99 18.62 -2.11
C LEU A 26 -2.52 18.59 -0.67
N GLN A 27 -3.81 18.90 -0.44
CA GLN A 27 -4.41 18.86 0.89
C GLN A 27 -4.42 17.44 1.47
N ASP A 28 -4.79 16.44 0.68
CA ASP A 28 -4.74 15.02 1.09
C ASP A 28 -3.29 14.59 1.39
N ALA A 29 -2.32 15.00 0.58
CA ALA A 29 -0.91 14.72 0.80
C ALA A 29 -0.38 15.40 2.08
N LEU A 30 -0.71 16.67 2.31
CA LEU A 30 -0.30 17.44 3.49
C LEU A 30 -0.88 16.87 4.77
N ALA A 31 -2.13 16.38 4.73
CA ALA A 31 -2.78 15.76 5.89
C ALA A 31 -1.99 14.57 6.41
N VAL A 32 -1.41 13.80 5.50
CA VAL A 32 -0.57 12.63 5.81
C VAL A 32 0.85 13.05 6.17
N ALA A 33 1.50 13.85 5.33
CA ALA A 33 2.91 14.21 5.46
C ALA A 33 3.20 15.01 6.74
N ASN A 34 2.27 15.87 7.14
CA ASN A 34 2.41 16.73 8.31
C ASN A 34 1.54 16.26 9.49
N TYR A 35 1.12 14.99 9.51
CA TYR A 35 0.29 14.46 10.58
C TYR A 35 0.99 14.63 11.95
N PRO A 36 0.43 15.45 12.87
CA PRO A 36 1.18 15.89 14.03
C PRO A 36 1.06 14.92 15.21
N PRO A 37 2.06 14.89 16.12
CA PRO A 37 1.97 14.07 17.32
C PRO A 37 0.93 14.59 18.33
N LYS A 38 0.64 15.90 18.31
CA LYS A 38 -0.33 16.61 19.15
C LYS A 38 -1.30 17.42 18.27
N ASP A 39 -2.41 17.90 18.83
CA ASP A 39 -3.39 18.75 18.13
C ASP A 39 -3.98 18.14 16.84
N ARG A 40 -4.07 16.80 16.82
CA ARG A 40 -4.56 16.02 15.67
C ARG A 40 -5.96 16.43 15.23
N ARG A 41 -6.83 16.76 16.18
CA ARG A 41 -8.20 17.22 15.89
C ARG A 41 -8.20 18.50 15.04
N LEU A 42 -7.39 19.49 15.43
CA LEU A 42 -7.26 20.74 14.69
C LEU A 42 -6.68 20.50 13.29
N HIS A 43 -5.70 19.60 13.18
CA HIS A 43 -5.11 19.21 11.90
C HIS A 43 -6.14 18.59 10.95
N ILE A 44 -6.94 17.63 11.44
CA ILE A 44 -8.01 17.00 10.64
C ILE A 44 -9.09 18.02 10.25
N MET A 45 -9.48 18.93 11.14
CA MET A 45 -10.44 19.98 10.80
C MET A 45 -9.91 20.89 9.68
N LYS A 46 -8.67 21.39 9.81
CA LYS A 46 -8.04 22.20 8.76
C LYS A 46 -7.93 21.47 7.42
N TRP A 47 -7.58 20.19 7.45
CA TRP A 47 -7.57 19.35 6.24
C TRP A 47 -8.97 19.25 5.61
N SER A 48 -10.00 18.96 6.41
CA SER A 48 -11.38 18.81 5.90
C SER A 48 -11.93 20.10 5.27
N GLU A 49 -11.42 21.25 5.71
CA GLU A 49 -11.76 22.57 5.17
C GLU A 49 -10.83 23.02 4.02
N GLY A 50 -9.82 22.22 3.67
CA GLY A 50 -8.83 22.55 2.65
C GLY A 50 -7.88 23.70 3.03
N GLN A 51 -7.65 23.90 4.32
CA GLN A 51 -6.92 25.04 4.90
C GLN A 51 -5.52 24.66 5.43
N LEU A 52 -4.97 23.50 5.08
CA LEU A 52 -3.59 23.22 5.42
C LEU A 52 -2.65 24.17 4.66
N PRO A 53 -1.62 24.74 5.31
CA PRO A 53 -0.73 25.71 4.68
C PRO A 53 -0.02 25.14 3.46
N ASN A 54 0.00 25.88 2.36
CA ASN A 54 0.74 25.48 1.16
C ASN A 54 2.26 25.71 1.39
N PRO A 55 3.07 24.64 1.45
CA PRO A 55 4.49 24.76 1.78
C PRO A 55 5.32 25.38 0.65
N PHE A 56 4.82 25.38 -0.59
CA PHE A 56 5.51 25.96 -1.75
C PHE A 56 5.49 27.49 -1.71
N VAL A 57 4.39 28.08 -1.22
CA VAL A 57 4.27 29.54 -1.04
C VAL A 57 5.22 30.04 0.04
N HIS A 58 5.22 29.37 1.20
CA HIS A 58 6.01 29.78 2.36
C HIS A 58 7.45 29.25 2.36
N ARG A 59 7.84 28.45 1.35
CA ARG A 59 9.13 27.78 1.24
C ARG A 59 9.47 26.97 2.51
N ASP A 60 8.48 26.28 3.05
CA ASP A 60 8.67 25.36 4.17
C ASP A 60 9.38 24.10 3.67
N LEU A 61 10.72 24.14 3.70
CA LEU A 61 11.57 23.06 3.23
C LEU A 61 11.32 21.74 3.96
N ALA A 62 10.99 21.81 5.26
CA ALA A 62 10.77 20.60 6.05
C ALA A 62 9.44 19.93 5.65
N ALA A 63 8.40 20.70 5.36
CA ALA A 63 7.16 20.16 4.81
C ALA A 63 7.33 19.60 3.40
N ILE A 64 8.14 20.26 2.55
CA ILE A 64 8.46 19.76 1.20
C ILE A 64 9.21 18.43 1.27
N ASP A 65 10.22 18.30 2.14
CA ASP A 65 10.96 17.05 2.33
C ASP A 65 10.04 15.91 2.83
N ARG A 66 9.07 16.21 3.70
CA ARG A 66 8.06 15.23 4.15
C ARG A 66 7.11 14.83 3.03
N LEU A 67 6.70 15.78 2.19
CA LEU A 67 5.86 15.53 1.01
C LEU A 67 6.57 14.63 0.00
N ASP A 68 7.83 14.95 -0.32
CA ASP A 68 8.66 14.15 -1.24
C ASP A 68 8.75 12.69 -0.76
N ARG A 69 9.06 12.50 0.52
CA ARG A 69 9.18 11.17 1.11
C ARG A 69 7.88 10.36 0.99
N ILE A 70 6.74 10.95 1.35
CA ILE A 70 5.47 10.22 1.26
C ILE A 70 5.06 9.97 -0.20
N TYR A 71 5.33 10.92 -1.09
CA TYR A 71 5.02 10.81 -2.52
C TYR A 71 5.80 9.65 -3.15
N THR A 72 7.13 9.65 -3.03
CA THR A 72 7.98 8.57 -3.57
C THR A 72 7.68 7.22 -2.91
N GLN A 73 7.33 7.22 -1.61
CA GLN A 73 6.92 5.98 -0.96
C GLN A 73 5.64 5.43 -1.56
N LEU A 74 4.60 6.26 -1.72
CA LEU A 74 3.31 5.83 -2.27
C LEU A 74 3.39 5.47 -3.74
N GLU A 75 4.23 6.14 -4.52
CA GLU A 75 4.54 5.78 -5.91
C GLU A 75 4.90 4.30 -6.04
N ILE A 76 5.82 3.79 -5.21
CA ILE A 76 6.21 2.38 -5.21
C ILE A 76 5.00 1.46 -4.96
N TYR A 77 4.13 1.82 -4.01
CA TYR A 77 2.94 1.03 -3.70
C TYR A 77 1.89 1.10 -4.81
N ILE A 78 1.76 2.24 -5.49
CA ILE A 78 0.82 2.43 -6.58
C ILE A 78 1.27 1.62 -7.80
N GLU A 79 2.56 1.66 -8.16
CA GLU A 79 3.13 0.87 -9.26
C GLU A 79 2.91 -0.64 -9.02
N ASP A 80 3.20 -1.11 -7.80
CA ASP A 80 2.93 -2.51 -7.43
C ASP A 80 1.44 -2.85 -7.49
N TYR A 81 0.57 -1.96 -7.01
CA TYR A 81 -0.89 -2.13 -7.09
C TYR A 81 -1.39 -2.26 -8.52
N ILE A 82 -1.05 -1.32 -9.41
CA ILE A 82 -1.54 -1.35 -10.80
C ILE A 82 -0.98 -2.56 -11.55
N THR A 83 0.26 -2.96 -11.28
CA THR A 83 0.89 -4.15 -11.86
C THR A 83 0.14 -5.41 -11.45
N LYS A 84 -0.21 -5.53 -10.16
CA LYS A 84 -0.97 -6.67 -9.63
C LYS A 84 -2.41 -6.71 -10.13
N ALA A 85 -3.09 -5.56 -10.09
CA ALA A 85 -4.50 -5.44 -10.48
C ALA A 85 -4.75 -5.72 -11.97
N THR A 86 -3.74 -5.50 -12.82
CA THR A 86 -3.81 -5.74 -14.27
C THR A 86 -3.11 -7.03 -14.71
N SER A 87 -2.55 -7.79 -13.77
CA SER A 87 -1.85 -9.03 -14.07
C SER A 87 -2.78 -10.06 -14.73
N ILE A 88 -2.26 -10.76 -15.74
CA ILE A 88 -2.95 -11.91 -16.36
C ILE A 88 -3.19 -13.06 -15.38
N TYR A 89 -2.42 -13.11 -14.28
CA TYR A 89 -2.56 -14.13 -13.25
C TYR A 89 -2.33 -13.52 -11.85
N PRO A 90 -3.36 -12.82 -11.31
CA PRO A 90 -3.30 -12.14 -10.02
C PRO A 90 -2.81 -12.99 -8.83
N PRO A 91 -3.21 -14.27 -8.65
CA PRO A 91 -2.79 -15.00 -7.44
C PRO A 91 -1.27 -15.18 -7.34
N ARG A 92 -0.55 -15.18 -8.48
CA ARG A 92 0.92 -15.17 -8.49
C ARG A 92 1.47 -13.76 -8.23
N ALA A 93 0.90 -12.73 -8.86
CA ALA A 93 1.35 -11.36 -8.71
C ALA A 93 1.19 -10.85 -7.25
N TYR A 94 0.05 -11.13 -6.62
CA TYR A 94 -0.25 -10.71 -5.24
C TYR A 94 0.59 -11.43 -4.18
N MET A 95 1.35 -12.48 -4.52
CA MET A 95 2.34 -13.06 -3.58
C MET A 95 3.62 -12.25 -3.48
N CYS A 96 3.88 -11.33 -4.41
CA CYS A 96 5.06 -10.48 -4.39
C CYS A 96 4.87 -9.29 -3.45
N ILE A 97 5.99 -8.75 -2.95
CA ILE A 97 6.02 -7.50 -2.20
C ILE A 97 6.72 -6.42 -3.05
N PRO A 98 6.30 -5.14 -2.93
CA PRO A 98 7.05 -4.05 -3.53
C PRO A 98 8.45 -4.05 -2.94
N SER A 99 9.46 -3.82 -3.78
CA SER A 99 10.87 -3.82 -3.38
C SER A 99 11.47 -2.42 -3.57
N PRO A 100 11.46 -1.57 -2.52
CA PRO A 100 12.10 -0.26 -2.58
C PRO A 100 13.59 -0.41 -2.90
N GLY A 101 14.07 0.26 -3.95
CA GLY A 101 15.48 0.25 -4.34
C GLY A 101 15.94 -0.97 -5.14
N SER A 102 15.02 -1.79 -5.66
CA SER A 102 15.39 -2.80 -6.65
C SER A 102 15.72 -2.14 -7.99
N TYR A 103 16.84 -2.52 -8.60
CA TYR A 103 17.18 -2.11 -9.97
C TYR A 103 16.45 -2.93 -11.04
N VAL A 104 15.63 -3.90 -10.62
CA VAL A 104 14.91 -4.79 -11.51
C VAL A 104 13.46 -4.35 -11.55
N ASP A 105 13.02 -3.89 -12.73
CA ASP A 105 11.63 -3.47 -13.00
C ASP A 105 10.67 -4.68 -13.16
N GLN A 106 10.76 -5.65 -12.25
CA GLN A 106 9.87 -6.81 -12.22
C GLN A 106 9.41 -7.11 -10.79
N LEU A 107 8.19 -7.64 -10.66
CA LEU A 107 7.74 -8.21 -9.40
C LEU A 107 8.69 -9.31 -8.93
N GLN A 108 8.93 -9.34 -7.62
CA GLN A 108 9.88 -10.26 -7.00
C GLN A 108 9.22 -11.09 -5.91
N PHE A 109 9.58 -12.37 -5.87
CA PHE A 109 9.24 -13.26 -4.77
C PHE A 109 10.53 -13.79 -4.16
N ARG A 110 10.73 -13.58 -2.85
CA ARG A 110 11.98 -13.90 -2.14
C ARG A 110 13.25 -13.44 -2.88
N GLY A 111 13.24 -12.21 -3.39
CA GLY A 111 14.38 -11.61 -4.09
C GLY A 111 14.61 -12.11 -5.52
N HIS A 112 13.73 -12.97 -6.05
CA HIS A 112 13.85 -13.49 -7.41
C HIS A 112 12.75 -12.89 -8.30
N PRO A 113 13.09 -12.35 -9.48
CA PRO A 113 12.10 -11.86 -10.44
C PRO A 113 11.17 -12.98 -10.90
N ILE A 114 9.89 -12.66 -11.08
CA ILE A 114 8.88 -13.65 -11.50
C ILE A 114 8.39 -13.49 -12.94
N GLY A 115 9.02 -12.62 -13.72
CA GLY A 115 8.70 -12.37 -15.12
C GLY A 115 7.45 -11.52 -15.35
N ILE A 116 7.05 -10.70 -14.36
CA ILE A 116 5.97 -9.72 -14.49
C ILE A 116 6.62 -8.34 -14.35
N ASP A 117 6.64 -7.57 -15.43
CA ASP A 117 7.22 -6.23 -15.46
C ASP A 117 6.35 -5.24 -14.69
N ILE A 118 7.01 -4.32 -13.96
CA ILE A 118 6.33 -3.29 -13.18
C ILE A 118 5.77 -2.24 -14.15
N LEU A 119 4.46 -1.98 -14.05
CA LEU A 119 3.82 -0.85 -14.71
C LEU A 119 4.21 0.44 -13.98
N LYS A 120 4.83 1.35 -14.72
CA LYS A 120 5.29 2.64 -14.20
C LYS A 120 4.16 3.65 -14.12
N LEU A 121 4.20 4.53 -13.12
CA LEU A 121 3.23 5.61 -12.96
C LEU A 121 3.15 6.51 -14.20
N ASP A 122 4.28 6.75 -14.87
CA ASP A 122 4.38 7.56 -16.10
C ASP A 122 3.57 7.00 -17.28
N SER A 123 3.11 5.75 -17.20
CA SER A 123 2.23 5.16 -18.21
C SER A 123 0.76 5.56 -18.05
N LEU A 124 0.39 6.17 -16.92
CA LEU A 124 -0.98 6.57 -16.60
C LEU A 124 -1.28 7.99 -17.07
N THR A 125 -2.57 8.27 -17.32
CA THR A 125 -3.02 9.65 -17.48
C THR A 125 -2.96 10.40 -16.14
N ASP A 126 -2.84 11.73 -16.20
CA ASP A 126 -2.87 12.60 -15.00
C ASP A 126 -4.10 12.33 -14.12
N LEU A 127 -5.26 12.08 -14.76
CA LEU A 127 -6.49 11.80 -14.05
C LEU A 127 -6.43 10.48 -13.28
N GLU A 128 -5.89 9.41 -13.88
CA GLU A 128 -5.73 8.11 -13.25
C GLU A 128 -4.72 8.18 -12.10
N ARG A 129 -3.57 8.80 -12.34
CA ARG A 129 -2.52 9.03 -11.34
C ARG A 129 -3.05 9.81 -10.15
N ASN A 130 -3.75 10.92 -10.38
CA ASN A 130 -4.36 11.73 -9.32
C ASN A 130 -5.41 10.96 -8.50
N ARG A 131 -6.21 10.10 -9.15
CA ARG A 131 -7.20 9.25 -8.45
C ARG A 131 -6.52 8.21 -7.56
N LEU A 132 -5.45 7.57 -8.04
CA LEU A 132 -4.69 6.59 -7.27
C LEU A 132 -4.02 7.26 -6.08
N PHE A 133 -3.25 8.33 -6.28
CA PHE A 133 -2.61 9.05 -5.17
C PHE A 133 -3.65 9.50 -4.13
N ARG A 134 -4.79 10.05 -4.57
CA ARG A 134 -5.86 10.44 -3.64
C ARG A 134 -6.35 9.27 -2.79
N ALA A 135 -6.61 8.12 -3.39
CA ALA A 135 -7.04 6.93 -2.68
C ALA A 135 -5.98 6.44 -1.68
N PHE A 136 -4.71 6.44 -2.07
CA PHE A 136 -3.60 6.04 -1.22
C PHE A 136 -3.34 7.02 -0.06
N PHE A 137 -3.37 8.33 -0.29
CA PHE A 137 -3.26 9.33 0.78
C PHE A 137 -4.40 9.19 1.80
N ARG A 138 -5.64 9.05 1.32
CA ARG A 138 -6.81 8.88 2.20
C ARG A 138 -6.77 7.58 2.99
N TYR A 139 -6.29 6.49 2.38
CA TYR A 139 -6.03 5.24 3.09
C TYR A 139 -4.97 5.44 4.19
N GLU A 140 -3.83 6.05 3.86
CA GLU A 140 -2.76 6.28 4.84
C GLU A 140 -3.24 7.17 6.00
N LEU A 141 -4.04 8.20 5.72
CA LEU A 141 -4.65 9.03 6.76
C LEU A 141 -5.59 8.23 7.66
N THR A 142 -6.41 7.33 7.08
CA THR A 142 -7.29 6.43 7.84
C THR A 142 -6.46 5.50 8.73
N SER A 143 -5.37 4.96 8.20
CA SER A 143 -4.45 4.08 8.94
C SER A 143 -3.82 4.80 10.13
N LYS A 144 -3.32 6.03 9.92
CA LYS A 144 -2.72 6.85 10.99
C LYS A 144 -3.70 7.27 12.08
N THR A 145 -4.98 7.38 11.76
CA THR A 145 -6.03 7.78 12.72
C THR A 145 -6.76 6.59 13.33
N TYR A 146 -6.41 5.36 12.95
CA TYR A 146 -7.10 4.17 13.42
C TYR A 146 -6.95 4.00 14.94
N GLY A 147 -8.09 3.82 15.63
CA GLY A 147 -8.12 3.70 17.10
C GLY A 147 -8.00 5.02 17.84
N GLU A 148 -8.02 6.16 17.14
CA GLU A 148 -7.97 7.49 17.75
C GLU A 148 -9.34 8.19 17.72
N GLU A 149 -9.57 9.13 18.65
CA GLU A 149 -10.80 9.94 18.69
C GLU A 149 -11.05 10.70 17.37
N VAL A 150 -10.00 11.06 16.64
CA VAL A 150 -10.10 11.78 15.37
C VAL A 150 -10.52 10.90 14.19
N SER A 151 -10.58 9.57 14.36
CA SER A 151 -10.98 8.62 13.32
C SER A 151 -12.40 8.87 12.81
N GLU A 152 -13.32 9.26 13.71
CA GLU A 152 -14.70 9.58 13.37
C GLU A 152 -14.79 10.82 12.47
N LEU A 153 -13.94 11.83 12.70
CA LEU A 153 -13.88 13.05 11.88
C LEU A 153 -13.36 12.76 10.46
N VAL A 154 -12.37 11.86 10.34
CA VAL A 154 -11.90 11.41 9.03
C VAL A 154 -12.99 10.62 8.31
N THR A 155 -13.66 9.72 9.02
CA THR A 155 -14.73 8.89 8.47
C THR A 155 -15.93 9.72 8.00
N SER A 156 -16.33 10.75 8.77
CA SER A 156 -17.41 11.65 8.37
C SER A 156 -17.04 12.47 7.12
N THR A 157 -15.80 12.89 6.99
CA THR A 157 -15.29 13.57 5.78
C THR A 157 -15.42 12.66 4.54
N PHE A 158 -15.26 11.35 4.72
CA PHE A 158 -15.39 10.37 3.64
C PHE A 158 -16.84 9.94 3.32
N GLN A 159 -17.85 10.40 4.05
CA GLN A 159 -19.25 10.11 3.71
C GLN A 159 -19.69 10.81 2.43
N ASN A 160 -19.04 11.91 2.07
CA ASN A 160 -19.35 12.71 0.88
C ASN A 160 -18.57 12.27 -0.37
N LEU A 161 -17.88 11.13 -0.32
CA LEU A 161 -17.15 10.63 -1.47
C LEU A 161 -18.11 10.20 -2.58
N SER A 162 -17.73 10.49 -3.82
CA SER A 162 -18.39 9.86 -4.97
C SER A 162 -18.23 8.34 -4.90
N HIS A 163 -19.14 7.61 -5.57
CA HIS A 163 -19.05 6.15 -5.62
C HIS A 163 -17.68 5.65 -6.11
N GLY A 164 -17.11 6.30 -7.13
CA GLY A 164 -15.79 5.94 -7.65
C GLY A 164 -14.65 6.20 -6.67
N GLU A 165 -14.71 7.27 -5.86
CA GLU A 165 -13.71 7.54 -4.83
C GLU A 165 -13.81 6.56 -3.65
N ALA A 166 -15.03 6.24 -3.23
CA ALA A 166 -15.28 5.26 -2.18
C ALA A 166 -14.77 3.87 -2.60
N GLU A 167 -15.02 3.48 -3.85
CA GLU A 167 -14.55 2.23 -4.42
C GLU A 167 -13.03 2.20 -4.54
N ALA A 168 -12.40 3.28 -5.03
CA ALA A 168 -10.94 3.37 -5.10
C ALA A 168 -10.30 3.20 -3.71
N LEU A 169 -10.84 3.85 -2.69
CA LEU A 169 -10.37 3.71 -1.30
C LEU A 169 -10.54 2.28 -0.79
N ARG A 170 -11.66 1.61 -1.13
CA ARG A 170 -11.92 0.21 -0.79
C ARG A 170 -10.89 -0.72 -1.44
N CYS A 171 -10.58 -0.53 -2.72
CA CYS A 171 -9.58 -1.32 -3.44
C CYS A 171 -8.19 -1.17 -2.82
N VAL A 172 -7.78 0.06 -2.48
CA VAL A 172 -6.49 0.29 -1.79
C VAL A 172 -6.44 -0.42 -0.44
N ARG A 173 -7.54 -0.39 0.34
CA ARG A 173 -7.62 -1.11 1.61
C ARG A 173 -7.45 -2.61 1.44
N HIS A 174 -8.07 -3.21 0.42
CA HIS A 174 -7.90 -4.63 0.12
C HIS A 174 -6.47 -4.96 -0.31
N TYR A 175 -5.91 -4.17 -1.22
CA TYR A 175 -4.52 -4.32 -1.63
C TYR A 175 -3.54 -4.28 -0.45
N MET A 176 -3.68 -3.32 0.46
CA MET A 176 -2.82 -3.21 1.65
C MET A 176 -3.00 -4.39 2.61
N LYS A 177 -4.21 -4.95 2.70
CA LYS A 177 -4.48 -6.17 3.47
C LYS A 177 -3.81 -7.39 2.84
N ASP A 178 -3.89 -7.55 1.52
CA ASP A 178 -3.30 -8.67 0.81
C ASP A 178 -1.77 -8.63 0.86
N LEU A 179 -1.20 -7.42 0.87
CA LEU A 179 0.24 -7.22 1.01
C LEU A 179 0.78 -7.81 2.32
N ASN A 180 0.02 -7.74 3.43
CA ASN A 180 0.42 -8.40 4.67
C ASN A 180 0.54 -9.92 4.50
N GLY A 181 -0.39 -10.54 3.77
CA GLY A 181 -0.28 -11.97 3.47
C GLY A 181 0.90 -12.28 2.55
N ALA A 182 1.24 -11.40 1.61
CA ALA A 182 2.41 -11.56 0.74
C ALA A 182 3.71 -11.58 1.56
N VAL A 183 3.83 -10.69 2.56
CA VAL A 183 4.93 -10.71 3.54
C VAL A 183 5.02 -12.08 4.22
N PHE A 184 3.91 -12.64 4.72
CA PHE A 184 3.92 -13.98 5.31
C PHE A 184 4.32 -15.07 4.31
N ALA A 185 3.87 -15.00 3.05
CA ALA A 185 4.24 -15.96 2.01
C ALA A 185 5.74 -15.94 1.69
N HIS A 186 6.39 -14.78 1.79
CA HIS A 186 7.84 -14.66 1.64
C HIS A 186 8.60 -15.38 2.76
N HIS A 187 8.08 -15.41 3.98
CA HIS A 187 8.72 -16.04 5.15
C HIS A 187 8.30 -17.50 5.40
N ALA A 188 7.12 -17.92 4.96
CA ALA A 188 6.68 -19.31 5.03
C ALA A 188 7.34 -20.15 3.91
N ASN A 189 7.30 -21.49 3.99
CA ASN A 189 7.76 -22.38 2.89
C ASN A 189 6.76 -22.45 1.71
N THR A 190 6.20 -21.31 1.32
CA THR A 190 5.21 -21.21 0.24
C THR A 190 5.88 -21.32 -1.14
N GLN A 191 5.24 -21.98 -2.09
CA GLN A 191 5.67 -21.99 -3.49
C GLN A 191 4.79 -21.05 -4.31
N LEU A 192 5.37 -20.41 -5.33
CA LEU A 192 4.58 -19.61 -6.27
C LEU A 192 3.67 -20.51 -7.09
N PRO A 193 2.39 -20.14 -7.28
CA PRO A 193 1.50 -20.80 -8.21
C PRO A 193 2.09 -20.78 -9.62
N ASN A 194 2.13 -21.94 -10.28
CA ASN A 194 2.50 -22.03 -11.69
C ASN A 194 1.46 -21.29 -12.54
N MET A 195 1.91 -20.59 -13.58
CA MET A 195 0.98 -19.99 -14.53
C MET A 195 0.28 -21.11 -15.33
N PRO A 196 -1.04 -21.04 -15.52
CA PRO A 196 -1.74 -22.02 -16.34
C PRO A 196 -1.26 -21.93 -17.79
N VAL A 197 -1.00 -23.09 -18.42
CA VAL A 197 -0.49 -23.22 -19.79
C VAL A 197 -1.45 -22.63 -20.84
N LYS A 198 -2.70 -22.35 -20.46
CA LYS A 198 -3.70 -21.67 -21.29
C LYS A 198 -4.40 -20.56 -20.49
N PRO A 199 -4.29 -19.28 -20.90
CA PRO A 199 -5.11 -18.22 -20.33
C PRO A 199 -6.56 -18.42 -20.79
N GLY A 200 -7.37 -19.12 -19.99
CA GLY A 200 -8.81 -19.28 -20.28
C GLY A 200 -9.50 -20.53 -19.73
N ALA A 201 -8.78 -21.57 -19.31
CA ALA A 201 -9.40 -22.85 -18.93
C ALA A 201 -10.16 -22.82 -17.59
N GLU A 202 -9.84 -21.89 -16.67
CA GLU A 202 -10.55 -21.78 -15.39
C GLU A 202 -11.78 -20.85 -15.42
N LYS A 203 -11.99 -20.08 -16.51
CA LYS A 203 -13.21 -19.27 -16.66
C LYS A 203 -14.47 -20.13 -16.83
N ALA A 204 -14.33 -21.43 -17.12
CA ALA A 204 -15.44 -22.33 -17.41
C ALA A 204 -16.04 -23.04 -16.18
N ASN A 205 -15.43 -22.94 -15.00
CA ASN A 205 -15.92 -23.61 -13.77
C ASN A 205 -16.47 -22.65 -12.70
N LEU A 206 -16.68 -21.38 -13.03
CA LEU A 206 -17.36 -20.42 -12.15
C LEU A 206 -18.81 -20.29 -12.60
N GLY A 207 -19.73 -20.67 -11.72
CA GLY A 207 -21.17 -20.72 -11.95
C GLY A 207 -21.82 -19.39 -12.38
N PRO A 208 -23.12 -19.41 -12.71
CA PRO A 208 -23.75 -18.51 -13.68
C PRO A 208 -24.12 -17.10 -13.19
N ASP A 209 -23.55 -16.58 -12.11
CA ASP A 209 -23.82 -15.21 -11.66
C ASP A 209 -22.73 -14.23 -12.14
N GLY A 210 -22.91 -13.79 -13.39
CA GLY A 210 -22.09 -12.79 -14.06
C GLY A 210 -22.32 -11.36 -13.54
N GLY A 211 -21.84 -11.06 -12.33
CA GLY A 211 -21.82 -9.72 -11.76
C GLY A 211 -20.41 -9.29 -11.33
N SER A 212 -19.90 -8.21 -11.93
CA SER A 212 -18.71 -7.44 -11.55
C SER A 212 -17.34 -8.07 -11.85
N ARG A 213 -16.83 -7.77 -13.05
CA ARG A 213 -15.44 -7.98 -13.48
C ARG A 213 -14.61 -6.77 -13.05
N PHE A 214 -13.77 -6.92 -12.01
CA PHE A 214 -12.52 -6.22 -11.60
C PHE A 214 -12.36 -6.32 -10.06
N PRO A 215 -11.13 -6.40 -9.50
CA PRO A 215 -10.31 -7.59 -9.49
C PRO A 215 -10.11 -8.14 -8.05
N ASP A 216 -11.17 -8.37 -7.27
CA ASP A 216 -11.02 -8.85 -5.88
C ASP A 216 -11.41 -10.33 -5.68
N ASN A 217 -11.82 -11.05 -6.75
CA ASN A 217 -12.49 -12.34 -6.57
C ASN A 217 -11.52 -13.54 -6.61
N ILE A 218 -10.22 -13.30 -6.78
CA ILE A 218 -9.19 -14.30 -6.52
C ILE A 218 -8.62 -13.98 -5.13
N TRP A 219 -9.36 -14.38 -4.11
CA TRP A 219 -9.00 -14.15 -2.70
C TRP A 219 -7.67 -14.83 -2.37
N PHE A 220 -6.59 -14.06 -2.36
CA PHE A 220 -5.42 -14.41 -1.57
C PHE A 220 -5.79 -14.14 -0.11
N SER A 221 -6.15 -15.18 0.66
CA SER A 221 -6.59 -15.00 2.05
C SER A 221 -5.38 -14.94 2.99
N PRO A 222 -5.08 -13.81 3.65
CA PRO A 222 -4.00 -13.74 4.65
C PRO A 222 -4.25 -14.71 5.82
N ASN A 223 -5.53 -14.99 6.12
CA ASN A 223 -5.94 -15.93 7.16
C ASN A 223 -5.51 -17.37 6.88
N ALA A 224 -5.32 -17.75 5.62
CA ALA A 224 -4.78 -19.06 5.26
C ALA A 224 -3.33 -19.24 5.71
N PHE A 225 -2.56 -18.15 5.83
CA PHE A 225 -1.17 -18.15 6.27
C PHE A 225 -1.00 -17.91 7.78
N LEU A 226 -1.96 -17.21 8.41
CA LEU A 226 -1.92 -16.94 9.85
C LEU A 226 -2.07 -18.21 10.71
N LYS A 227 -2.98 -19.13 10.37
CA LYS A 227 -3.20 -20.38 11.14
C LYS A 227 -1.92 -21.22 11.32
N PRO A 228 -1.21 -21.63 10.25
CA PRO A 228 -0.04 -22.49 10.40
C PRO A 228 1.19 -21.78 10.98
N ALA A 229 1.26 -20.45 10.96
CA ALA A 229 2.35 -19.69 11.56
C ALA A 229 2.25 -19.62 13.09
N PHE A 230 1.03 -19.48 13.63
CA PHE A 230 0.80 -19.46 15.08
C PHE A 230 0.73 -20.87 15.70
N ASP A 231 0.28 -21.88 14.94
CA ASP A 231 0.23 -23.26 15.43
C ASP A 231 1.63 -23.93 15.56
N ARG A 232 2.67 -23.34 14.95
CA ARG A 232 4.05 -23.85 15.03
C ARG A 232 4.81 -23.46 16.30
N GLU A 233 4.30 -22.55 17.12
CA GLU A 233 4.97 -22.13 18.36
C GLU A 233 4.55 -22.93 19.61
N LEU A 234 3.66 -23.92 19.49
CA LEU A 234 3.29 -24.81 20.59
C LEU A 234 3.91 -26.20 20.41
N VAL A 235 5.24 -26.28 20.44
CA VAL A 235 5.92 -27.53 20.78
C VAL A 235 6.33 -27.46 22.25
N PRO A 236 5.68 -28.19 23.17
CA PRO A 236 6.13 -28.22 24.55
C PRO A 236 7.49 -28.90 24.61
N HIS A 237 8.50 -28.15 25.06
CA HIS A 237 9.78 -28.71 25.50
C HIS A 237 9.53 -29.78 26.57
N ARG A 238 9.67 -31.04 26.18
CA ARG A 238 9.68 -32.17 27.10
C ARG A 238 10.91 -32.03 27.98
N ARG A 239 10.73 -31.57 29.23
CA ARG A 239 11.76 -31.63 30.27
C ARG A 239 12.14 -33.10 30.49
N GLN A 240 13.35 -33.48 30.07
CA GLN A 240 14.01 -34.66 30.60
C GLN A 240 14.54 -34.31 31.99
N GLY A 241 13.84 -34.78 33.02
CA GLY A 241 14.32 -34.85 34.39
C GLY A 241 14.64 -36.31 34.72
N MET A 242 15.89 -36.55 35.13
CA MET A 242 16.39 -37.79 35.72
C MET A 242 15.82 -38.03 37.13
N SER A 243 16.03 -39.25 37.64
CA SER A 243 15.87 -39.80 39.01
C SER A 243 14.43 -40.16 39.44
N ASP A 244 14.11 -41.30 40.06
CA ASP A 244 14.90 -42.43 40.55
C ASP A 244 13.99 -43.68 40.71
N THR A 245 14.66 -44.84 40.68
CA THR A 245 14.34 -46.13 41.30
C THR A 245 13.32 -46.13 42.45
N VAL A 246 12.35 -47.05 42.40
CA VAL A 246 11.94 -47.95 43.51
C VAL A 246 11.21 -49.18 42.90
N ASP A 247 11.76 -50.39 43.06
CA ASP A 247 11.09 -51.62 43.53
C ASP A 247 11.80 -52.90 43.04
N GLY A 248 12.14 -53.78 44.01
CA GLY A 248 12.49 -55.19 43.79
C GLY A 248 13.88 -55.61 44.22
#